data_AF-A0A528ELJ8-F1
#
_entry.id   AF-A0A528ELJ8-F1
#
_cell.length_a   1.000
_cell.length_b   1.000
_cell.length_c   1.000
_cell.angle_alpha   90.00
_cell.angle_beta   90.00
_cell.angle_gamma   90.00
#
_symmetry.space_group_name_H-M   'P 1'
#
loop_
_entity.id
_entity.type
_entity.pdbx_description
1 polymer ?
#
loop_
_entity_poly.entity_id
_entity_poly.type
_entity_poly.pdbx_seq_one_letter_code
_entity_poly.pdbx_strand_id
1 'polypeptide(L)'
;MSKALTSFALVAILTALLMALSLAVARHGYPYGAIGAKRLDDVADAGTFIPLASVYFFSALLMMILPIRVAGVVLTNAADAIFWTVIMLFAAIIGGLAARWAFDRSNILPALLNWRFL
;
A
#
# COMPACT_ATOMS: atom_id res chain seq x y z
N MET A 1 -16.92 -9.78 -5.46
CA MET A 1 -16.56 -8.34 -5.40
C MET A 1 -16.69 -7.72 -4.01
N SER A 2 -17.74 -7.99 -3.23
CA SER A 2 -17.91 -7.43 -1.87
C SER A 2 -16.70 -7.66 -0.94
N LYS A 3 -16.15 -8.89 -0.89
CA LYS A 3 -14.99 -9.22 -0.04
C LYS A 3 -13.71 -8.41 -0.36
N ALA A 4 -13.50 -8.07 -1.63
CA ALA A 4 -12.32 -7.29 -2.05
C ALA A 4 -12.45 -5.85 -1.58
N LEU A 5 -13.62 -5.25 -1.81
CA LEU A 5 -13.93 -3.90 -1.37
C LEU A 5 -13.86 -3.76 0.14
N THR A 6 -14.41 -4.73 0.90
CA THR A 6 -14.37 -4.69 2.36
C THR A 6 -12.95 -4.87 2.90
N SER A 7 -12.17 -5.79 2.34
CA SER A 7 -10.76 -5.98 2.77
C SER A 7 -9.92 -4.75 2.46
N PHE A 8 -10.09 -4.18 1.27
CA PHE A 8 -9.45 -2.93 0.88
C PHE A 8 -9.82 -1.78 1.82
N ALA A 9 -11.12 -1.56 2.05
CA ALA A 9 -11.60 -0.51 2.93
C ALA A 9 -11.08 -0.69 4.36
N LEU A 10 -11.09 -1.93 4.88
CA LEU A 10 -10.59 -2.25 6.21
C LEU A 10 -9.10 -1.91 6.34
N VAL A 11 -8.26 -2.32 5.39
CA VAL A 11 -6.83 -2.00 5.42
C VAL A 11 -6.59 -0.51 5.28
N ALA A 12 -7.31 0.17 4.38
CA ALA A 12 -7.18 1.62 4.21
C ALA A 12 -7.56 2.38 5.49
N ILE A 13 -8.69 2.01 6.12
CA ILE A 13 -9.17 2.65 7.35
C ILE A 13 -8.21 2.38 8.52
N LEU A 14 -7.78 1.13 8.73
CA LEU A 14 -6.84 0.80 9.80
C LEU A 14 -5.51 1.53 9.63
N THR A 15 -4.99 1.59 8.40
CA THR A 15 -3.73 2.30 8.12
C THR A 15 -3.90 3.80 8.36
N ALA A 16 -5.02 4.38 7.94
CA ALA A 16 -5.33 5.79 8.19
C ALA A 16 -5.41 6.09 9.69
N LEU A 17 -6.06 5.23 10.47
CA LEU A 17 -6.16 5.39 11.93
C LEU A 17 -4.79 5.26 12.61
N LEU A 18 -3.96 4.29 12.22
CA LEU A 18 -2.60 4.15 12.76
C LEU A 18 -1.74 5.38 12.44
N MET A 19 -1.84 5.89 11.22
CA MET A 19 -1.11 7.08 10.79
C MET A 19 -1.58 8.31 11.55
N ALA A 20 -2.90 8.49 11.68
CA ALA A 20 -3.51 9.58 12.45
C ALA A 20 -3.08 9.54 13.92
N LEU A 21 -3.07 8.36 14.53
CA LEU A 21 -2.60 8.17 15.92
C LEU A 21 -1.12 8.51 16.04
N SER A 22 -0.29 8.06 15.09
CA SER A 22 1.15 8.36 15.07
C SER A 22 1.40 9.86 14.97
N LEU A 23 0.67 10.57 14.11
CA LEU A 23 0.73 12.02 13.96
C LEU A 23 0.24 12.77 15.20
N ALA A 24 -0.86 12.31 15.82
CA ALA A 24 -1.39 12.90 17.05
C ALA A 24 -0.39 12.75 18.21
N VAL A 25 0.20 11.57 18.37
CA VAL A 25 1.23 11.29 19.39
C VAL A 25 2.48 12.13 19.15
N ALA A 26 2.90 12.30 17.88
CA ALA A 26 4.03 13.17 17.53
C ALA A 26 3.78 14.64 17.90
N ARG A 27 2.55 15.14 17.69
CA ARG A 27 2.15 16.51 18.10
C ARG A 27 2.19 16.73 19.60
N HIS A 28 1.96 15.68 20.39
CA HIS A 28 2.09 15.73 21.85
C HIS A 28 3.54 15.65 22.35
N GLY A 29 4.53 15.64 21.45
CA GLY A 29 5.95 15.67 21.81
C GLY A 29 6.56 14.29 22.09
N TYR A 30 5.80 13.21 21.87
CA TYR A 30 6.33 11.87 22.05
C TYR A 30 7.08 11.38 20.80
N PRO A 31 8.34 10.92 20.92
CA PRO A 31 9.15 10.50 19.78
C PRO A 31 8.60 9.27 19.06
N TYR A 32 7.82 8.44 19.76
CA TYR A 32 7.19 7.23 19.21
C TYR A 32 6.22 7.53 18.07
N GLY A 33 5.57 8.70 18.07
CA GLY A 33 4.67 9.09 16.99
C GLY A 33 5.41 9.32 15.66
N ALA A 34 6.57 9.97 15.70
CA ALA A 34 7.39 10.18 14.52
C ALA A 34 8.00 8.87 13.98
N ILE A 35 8.40 7.97 14.89
CA ILE A 35 8.90 6.64 14.51
C ILE A 35 7.79 5.81 13.86
N GLY A 36 6.58 5.81 14.45
CA GLY A 36 5.43 5.08 13.93
C GLY A 36 5.03 5.55 12.53
N ALA A 37 4.95 6.87 12.33
CA ALA A 37 4.65 7.45 11.02
C ALA A 37 5.69 7.04 9.97
N LYS A 38 6.99 7.19 10.29
CA LYS A 38 8.08 6.82 9.37
C LYS A 38 8.05 5.34 8.97
N ARG A 39 7.74 4.44 9.91
CA ARG A 39 7.63 3.00 9.61
C ARG A 39 6.45 2.69 8.70
N LEU A 40 5.34 3.36 8.91
CA LEU A 40 4.18 3.23 8.04
C LEU A 40 4.49 3.75 6.64
N ASP A 41 5.24 4.85 6.54
CA ASP A 41 5.67 5.42 5.26
C ASP A 41 6.67 4.52 4.52
N ASP A 42 7.66 3.94 5.21
CA ASP A 42 8.62 3.00 4.60
C ASP A 42 7.90 1.77 4.00
N VAL A 43 6.80 1.33 4.62
CA VAL A 43 5.97 0.21 4.10
C VAL A 43 5.06 0.67 2.97
N ALA A 44 4.41 1.83 3.13
CA ALA A 44 3.53 2.45 2.17
C ALA A 44 4.29 3.33 1.17
N ASP A 45 5.48 2.91 0.74
CA ASP A 45 6.29 3.62 -0.23
C ASP A 45 6.19 3.00 -1.64
N ALA A 46 6.38 3.84 -2.65
CA ALA A 46 6.47 3.40 -4.03
C ALA A 46 7.69 2.49 -4.27
N GLY A 47 8.75 2.61 -3.47
CA GLY A 47 9.89 1.70 -3.47
C GLY A 47 9.49 0.23 -3.19
N THR A 48 8.39 0.01 -2.46
CA THR A 48 7.84 -1.33 -2.19
C THR A 48 6.78 -1.71 -3.23
N PHE A 49 5.95 -0.74 -3.66
CA PHE A 49 4.87 -0.97 -4.62
C PHE A 49 5.36 -1.34 -6.03
N ILE A 50 6.32 -0.58 -6.58
CA ILE A 50 6.75 -0.72 -7.97
C ILE A 50 7.38 -2.10 -8.24
N PRO A 51 8.31 -2.61 -7.41
CA PRO A 51 8.84 -3.96 -7.59
C PRO A 51 7.74 -5.03 -7.51
N LEU A 52 6.82 -4.96 -6.54
CA LEU A 52 5.73 -5.93 -6.42
C LEU A 52 4.80 -5.91 -7.64
N ALA A 53 4.43 -4.73 -8.13
CA ALA A 53 3.63 -4.59 -9.34
C ALA A 53 4.36 -5.18 -10.56
N SER A 54 5.68 -4.98 -10.67
CA SER A 54 6.46 -5.55 -11.77
C SER A 54 6.46 -7.08 -11.76
N VAL A 55 6.57 -7.72 -10.58
CA VAL A 55 6.51 -9.19 -10.45
C VAL A 55 5.11 -9.71 -10.78
N TYR A 56 4.05 -8.95 -10.44
CA TYR A 56 2.70 -9.28 -10.86
C TYR A 56 2.55 -9.26 -12.39
N PHE A 57 3.01 -8.19 -13.05
CA PHE A 57 2.97 -8.10 -14.51
C PHE A 57 3.81 -9.18 -15.18
N PHE A 58 4.97 -9.52 -14.60
CA PHE A 58 5.76 -10.64 -15.06
C PHE A 58 5.01 -11.98 -14.94
N SER A 59 4.30 -12.20 -13.83
CA SER A 59 3.46 -13.38 -13.63
C SER A 59 2.32 -13.45 -14.66
N ALA A 60 1.70 -12.32 -14.98
CA ALA A 60 0.68 -12.24 -16.03
C ALA A 60 1.27 -12.53 -17.42
N LEU A 61 2.46 -12.01 -17.71
CA LEU A 61 3.18 -12.30 -18.95
C LEU A 61 3.50 -13.79 -19.07
N LEU A 62 3.93 -14.44 -17.99
CA LEU A 62 4.17 -15.88 -17.96
C LEU A 62 2.89 -16.66 -18.28
N MET A 63 1.74 -16.28 -17.74
CA MET A 63 0.46 -16.95 -18.04
C MET A 63 0.05 -16.87 -19.50
N MET A 64 0.43 -15.79 -20.18
CA MET A 64 0.10 -15.58 -21.60
C MET A 64 0.95 -16.45 -22.53
N ILE A 65 2.16 -16.82 -22.09
CA ILE A 65 3.13 -17.58 -22.90
C ILE A 65 3.13 -19.08 -22.53
N LEU A 66 2.89 -19.41 -21.26
CA LEU A 66 3.00 -20.78 -20.75
C LEU A 66 1.82 -21.67 -21.18
N PRO A 67 2.04 -22.99 -21.28
CA PRO A 67 0.97 -23.96 -21.41
C PRO A 67 -0.02 -23.88 -20.24
N ILE A 68 -1.31 -24.12 -20.51
CA ILE A 68 -2.43 -24.01 -19.55
C ILE A 68 -2.15 -24.64 -18.18
N ARG A 69 -1.51 -25.82 -18.12
CA ARG A 69 -1.22 -26.47 -16.84
C ARG A 69 -0.24 -25.67 -15.98
N VAL A 70 0.78 -25.08 -16.59
CA VAL A 70 1.81 -24.31 -15.87
C VAL A 70 1.30 -22.91 -15.55
N ALA A 71 0.51 -22.31 -16.45
CA ALA A 71 -0.18 -21.04 -16.16
C ALA A 71 -1.08 -21.14 -14.92
N GLY A 72 -1.77 -22.27 -14.72
CA GLY A 72 -2.56 -22.54 -13.50
C GLY A 72 -1.72 -22.58 -12.22
N VAL A 73 -0.49 -23.08 -12.28
CA VAL A 73 0.45 -23.08 -11.15
C VAL A 73 0.90 -21.66 -10.83
N VAL A 74 1.23 -20.86 -11.84
CA VAL A 74 1.60 -19.44 -11.68
C VAL A 74 0.43 -18.64 -11.08
N LEU A 75 -0.81 -18.94 -11.47
CA LEU A 75 -2.01 -18.27 -10.94
C LEU A 75 -2.19 -18.50 -9.46
N THR A 76 -2.17 -19.76 -9.06
CA THR A 76 -2.50 -20.18 -7.69
C THR A 76 -1.39 -19.86 -6.70
N ASN A 77 -0.12 -19.91 -7.12
CA ASN A 77 1.01 -19.76 -6.19
C ASN A 77 1.61 -18.36 -6.18
N ALA A 78 1.54 -17.62 -7.28
CA ALA A 78 2.18 -16.32 -7.41
C ALA A 78 1.16 -15.21 -7.66
N ALA A 79 0.45 -15.26 -8.79
CA ALA A 79 -0.30 -14.09 -9.26
C ALA A 79 -1.44 -13.69 -8.31
N ASP A 80 -2.18 -14.65 -7.74
CA ASP A 80 -3.28 -14.32 -6.82
C ASP A 80 -2.75 -13.70 -5.52
N ALA A 81 -1.72 -14.30 -4.91
CA ALA A 81 -1.09 -13.77 -3.71
C ALA A 81 -0.49 -12.37 -3.93
N ILE A 82 0.23 -12.18 -5.04
CA ILE A 82 0.85 -10.89 -5.37
C ILE A 82 -0.24 -9.85 -5.68
N PHE A 83 -1.30 -10.21 -6.41
CA PHE A 83 -2.42 -9.31 -6.70
C PHE A 83 -3.04 -8.76 -5.41
N TRP A 84 -3.37 -9.64 -4.45
CA TRP A 84 -3.92 -9.21 -3.17
C TRP A 84 -2.93 -8.37 -2.36
N THR A 85 -1.65 -8.73 -2.38
CA THR A 85 -0.60 -7.96 -1.69
C THR A 85 -0.51 -6.54 -2.25
N VAL A 86 -0.53 -6.38 -3.58
CA VAL A 86 -0.50 -5.08 -4.26
C VAL A 86 -1.74 -4.25 -3.92
N ILE A 87 -2.94 -4.88 -3.90
CA ILE A 87 -4.18 -4.20 -3.52
C ILE A 87 -4.11 -3.70 -2.07
N MET A 88 -3.64 -4.52 -1.14
CA MET A 88 -3.55 -4.14 0.27
C MET A 88 -2.50 -3.06 0.50
N LEU A 89 -1.37 -3.11 -0.21
CA LEU A 89 -0.36 -2.07 -0.14
C LEU A 89 -0.88 -0.75 -0.71
N PHE A 90 -1.65 -0.79 -1.81
CA PHE A 90 -2.32 0.38 -2.35
C PHE A 90 -3.35 0.96 -1.38
N ALA A 91 -4.11 0.10 -0.69
CA ALA A 91 -5.04 0.51 0.37
C ALA A 91 -4.30 1.24 1.50
N ALA A 92 -3.14 0.70 1.92
CA ALA A 92 -2.31 1.29 2.96
C ALA A 92 -1.77 2.67 2.55
N ILE A 93 -1.29 2.81 1.30
CA ILE A 93 -0.86 4.10 0.73
C ILE A 93 -1.99 5.13 0.78
N ILE A 94 -3.18 4.76 0.29
CA ILE A 94 -4.35 5.66 0.31
C ILE A 94 -4.72 6.03 1.75
N GLY A 95 -4.71 5.07 2.67
CA GLY A 95 -4.99 5.31 4.09
C GLY A 95 -4.01 6.30 4.73
N GLY A 96 -2.71 6.10 4.52
CA GLY A 96 -1.66 6.99 5.02
C GLY A 96 -1.77 8.40 4.44
N LEU A 97 -2.03 8.51 3.14
CA LEU A 97 -2.22 9.79 2.46
C LEU A 97 -3.48 10.53 2.94
N ALA A 98 -4.58 9.82 3.15
CA ALA A 98 -5.82 10.39 3.68
C ALA A 98 -5.63 10.93 5.12
N ALA A 99 -4.90 10.20 5.96
CA ALA A 99 -4.57 10.66 7.31
C ALA A 99 -3.69 11.92 7.31
N ARG A 100 -2.67 11.97 6.44
CA ARG A 100 -1.85 13.18 6.23
C ARG A 100 -2.69 14.34 5.73
N TRP A 101 -3.64 14.10 4.81
CA TRP A 101 -4.55 15.14 4.36
C TRP A 101 -5.46 15.70 5.46
N ALA A 102 -5.94 14.84 6.36
CA ALA A 102 -6.75 15.26 7.49
C ALA A 102 -5.97 16.05 8.55
N PHE A 103 -4.68 15.74 8.77
CA PHE A 103 -3.87 16.37 9.82
C PHE A 103 -2.98 17.52 9.30
N ASP A 104 -2.41 17.47 8.10
CA ASP A 104 -1.28 18.29 7.63
C ASP A 104 -1.60 19.10 6.34
N ARG A 105 -2.41 20.14 6.49
CA ARG A 105 -3.25 20.78 5.45
C ARG A 105 -2.55 21.49 4.26
N SER A 106 -1.31 21.22 3.84
CA SER A 106 -0.75 21.93 2.66
C SER A 106 0.37 21.29 1.81
N ASN A 107 1.05 20.21 2.23
CA ASN A 107 2.21 19.69 1.46
C ASN A 107 1.96 18.38 0.68
N ILE A 108 0.70 18.02 0.42
CA ILE A 108 0.31 16.67 -0.09
C ILE A 108 0.32 16.60 -1.63
N LEU A 109 0.11 17.73 -2.29
CA LEU A 109 0.14 17.84 -3.76
C LEU A 109 1.48 17.39 -4.38
N PRO A 110 2.66 17.79 -3.86
CA PRO A 110 3.93 17.29 -4.41
C PRO A 110 4.21 15.82 -4.08
N ALA A 111 3.73 15.29 -2.95
CA ALA A 111 3.90 13.87 -2.58
C ALA A 111 3.07 12.93 -3.49
N LEU A 112 1.86 13.35 -3.86
CA LEU A 112 1.03 12.69 -4.88
C LEU A 112 1.68 12.69 -6.26
N LEU A 113 2.34 13.80 -6.63
CA LEU A 113 2.94 13.97 -7.96
C LEU A 113 4.25 13.20 -8.11
N ASN A 114 5.07 13.12 -7.06
CA ASN A 114 6.39 12.48 -7.13
C ASN A 114 6.34 10.95 -7.01
N TRP A 115 5.21 10.35 -6.60
CA TRP A 115 5.16 8.92 -6.25
C TRP A 115 6.33 8.51 -5.34
N ARG A 116 6.82 9.44 -4.52
CA ARG A 116 7.95 9.27 -3.62
C ARG A 116 7.49 9.94 -2.35
N PHE A 117 7.05 9.16 -1.38
CA PHE A 117 6.41 9.67 -0.16
C PHE A 117 7.44 10.23 0.85
N LEU A 118 8.51 10.84 0.33
CA LEU A 118 9.62 11.47 1.05
C LEU A 118 9.30 12.91 1.46
#